data_AF-A0A7M1Q1J1-F1
#
_entry.id   AF-A0A7M1Q1J1-F1
#
_cell.length_a   1.000
_cell.length_b   1.000
_cell.length_c   1.000
_cell.angle_alpha   90.00
_cell.angle_beta   90.00
_cell.angle_gamma   90.00
#
_symmetry.space_group_name_H-M   'P 1'
#
loop_
_entity.id
_entity.type
_entity.pdbx_description
1 polymer ?
#
loop_
_entity_poly.entity_id
_entity_poly.type
_entity_poly.pdbx_seq_one_letter_code
_entity_poly.pdbx_strand_id
1 'polypeptide(L)'
;MEFHNKKYNTVADWYIGGLAKFLSPLYEVVPESISIKKSKFIKAEQELHSYINNLYQNMHNNAELYNIPLATFEGKDFNKKRLKVRKVINIILDFLYKLAQLATLEECSLVLAIENWHKIRDDKIKKLKSEKKFNNLVLILGFTVNVKQNIVVINHKNYPAMLIALSYYAKLCSQDKKYGFRYFYQLDFRRFNNYKLQMNDVINSLPLELKIMVTETDNLLMKLKYRKKIELYEDFGYRVAYSNKAGVVYYIHINSYKIDTYYHYLRWVLNSAQSDKCINTLIQEGKQNIVDYLKHNIVQCDPNCIPGYGAKSPEQCQARIHIPYYDLYVCKDKGCLVGIASYEFEYIQVVLEIINEIISKK
;
A
#
# COMPACT_ATOMS: atom_id res chain seq x y z
N MET A 1 0.89 -16.49 19.33
CA MET A 1 1.71 -15.30 19.59
C MET A 1 0.92 -14.09 19.09
N GLU A 2 0.37 -13.29 19.99
CA GLU A 2 -0.57 -12.20 19.68
C GLU A 2 0.16 -11.01 19.03
N PHE A 3 0.11 -10.90 17.70
CA PHE A 3 0.50 -9.67 16.98
C PHE A 3 -0.57 -8.57 17.03
N HIS A 4 -1.64 -8.79 17.79
CA HIS A 4 -2.71 -7.83 18.04
C HIS A 4 -2.51 -7.23 19.43
N ASN A 5 -2.05 -5.98 19.52
CA ASN A 5 -2.46 -4.99 20.55
C ASN A 5 -1.48 -3.80 20.67
N LYS A 6 -1.26 -3.05 19.59
CA LYS A 6 -1.39 -1.60 19.77
C LYS A 6 -2.87 -1.33 19.55
N LYS A 7 -3.66 -1.30 20.62
CA LYS A 7 -5.06 -0.88 20.55
C LYS A 7 -5.06 0.58 20.10
N TYR A 8 -5.31 0.78 18.81
CA TYR A 8 -5.62 2.11 18.30
C TYR A 8 -7.01 2.45 18.83
N ASN A 9 -7.15 3.62 19.45
CA ASN A 9 -8.44 4.05 19.99
C ASN A 9 -9.38 4.42 18.83
N THR A 10 -8.83 5.06 17.79
CA THR A 10 -9.58 5.46 16.61
C THR A 10 -8.98 4.95 15.30
N VAL A 11 -9.81 4.91 14.25
CA VAL A 11 -9.35 4.62 12.88
C VAL A 11 -8.40 5.72 12.36
N ALA A 12 -8.56 6.95 12.86
CA ALA A 12 -7.65 8.05 12.54
C ALA A 12 -6.24 7.76 13.06
N ASP A 13 -6.11 7.33 14.33
CA ASP A 13 -4.83 7.00 14.94
C ASP A 13 -4.11 5.90 14.15
N TRP A 14 -4.85 4.84 13.81
CA TRP A 14 -4.32 3.73 13.01
C TRP A 14 -3.86 4.19 11.63
N TYR A 15 -4.67 4.98 10.92
CA TYR A 15 -4.37 5.37 9.55
C TYR A 15 -3.21 6.38 9.48
N ILE A 16 -3.22 7.39 10.36
CA ILE A 16 -2.16 8.40 10.43
C ILE A 16 -0.85 7.77 10.90
N GLY A 17 -0.90 6.92 11.94
CA GLY A 17 0.26 6.17 12.40
C GLY A 17 0.83 5.23 11.34
N GLY A 18 -0.04 4.61 10.53
CA GLY A 18 0.35 3.80 9.38
C GLY A 18 1.08 4.62 8.30
N LEU A 19 0.55 5.78 7.92
CA LEU A 19 1.20 6.68 6.97
C LEU A 19 2.56 7.18 7.47
N ALA A 20 2.66 7.54 8.75
CA ALA A 20 3.92 7.99 9.35
C ALA A 20 5.00 6.91 9.34
N LYS A 21 4.63 5.65 9.65
CA LYS A 21 5.54 4.49 9.55
C LYS A 21 5.93 4.13 8.12
N PHE A 22 5.10 4.52 7.15
CA PHE A 22 5.31 4.21 5.75
C PHE A 22 6.14 5.26 5.02
N LEU A 23 6.51 6.36 5.69
CA LEU A 23 7.50 7.29 5.16
C LEU A 23 8.81 6.56 4.89
N SER A 24 9.36 6.81 3.71
CA SER A 24 10.70 6.39 3.35
C SER A 24 11.72 7.02 4.31
N PRO A 25 12.81 6.31 4.65
CA PRO A 25 14.00 6.95 5.20
C PRO A 25 14.49 8.08 4.29
N LEU A 26 15.21 9.03 4.89
CA LEU A 26 15.99 10.01 4.14
C LEU A 26 17.10 9.26 3.39
N TYR A 27 17.17 9.47 2.08
CA TYR A 27 18.24 8.96 1.25
C TYR A 27 18.91 10.17 0.62
N GLU A 28 20.23 10.31 0.73
CA GLU A 28 20.96 11.45 0.13
C GLU A 28 21.04 11.34 -1.41
N VAL A 29 19.87 11.37 -2.06
CA VAL A 29 19.69 11.20 -3.49
C VAL A 29 19.41 12.58 -4.07
N VAL A 30 20.39 13.09 -4.82
CA VAL A 30 20.23 14.32 -5.57
C VAL A 30 20.08 13.99 -7.05
N PRO A 31 19.03 14.47 -7.72
CA PRO A 31 18.82 14.18 -9.13
C PRO A 31 19.84 14.95 -9.96
N GLU A 32 20.41 14.29 -10.97
CA GLU A 32 21.41 14.89 -11.87
C GLU A 32 20.86 16.12 -12.62
N SER A 33 19.55 16.19 -12.82
CA SER A 33 18.86 17.26 -13.54
C SER A 33 18.53 18.50 -12.70
N ILE A 34 18.90 18.55 -11.42
CA ILE A 34 18.58 19.70 -10.56
C ILE A 34 19.61 20.82 -10.76
N SER A 35 19.11 22.02 -11.09
CA SER A 35 19.91 23.24 -11.27
C SER A 35 20.39 23.88 -9.95
N ILE A 36 19.97 23.32 -8.81
CA ILE A 36 20.27 23.82 -7.46
C ILE A 36 21.46 23.05 -6.87
N LYS A 37 22.30 23.74 -6.09
CA LYS A 37 23.41 23.11 -5.35
C LYS A 37 22.93 21.91 -4.53
N LYS A 38 23.65 20.78 -4.63
CA LYS A 38 23.39 19.53 -3.90
C LYS A 38 23.09 19.74 -2.41
N SER A 39 23.91 20.52 -1.71
CA SER A 39 23.72 20.81 -0.28
C SER A 39 22.40 21.52 0.03
N LYS A 40 21.95 22.43 -0.84
CA LYS A 40 20.68 23.14 -0.69
C LYS A 40 19.49 22.19 -0.93
N PHE A 41 19.60 21.25 -1.88
CA PHE A 41 18.56 20.26 -2.12
C PHE A 41 18.44 19.25 -0.96
N ILE A 42 19.55 18.74 -0.43
CA ILE A 42 19.55 17.83 0.74
C ILE A 42 18.87 18.49 1.94
N LYS A 43 19.18 19.76 2.23
CA LYS A 43 18.51 20.52 3.30
C LYS A 43 17.00 20.64 3.05
N ALA A 44 16.59 20.90 1.81
CA ALA A 44 15.18 20.97 1.43
C ALA A 44 14.45 19.63 1.61
N GLU A 45 15.10 18.51 1.28
CA GLU A 45 14.56 17.15 1.51
C GLU A 45 14.36 16.88 3.00
N GLN A 46 15.37 17.19 3.82
CA GLN A 46 15.29 17.08 5.28
C GLN A 46 14.12 17.91 5.84
N GLU A 47 14.00 19.18 5.42
CA GLU A 47 12.88 20.03 5.83
C GLU A 47 11.52 19.47 5.39
N LEU A 48 11.42 18.88 4.20
CA LEU A 48 10.18 18.26 3.73
C LEU A 48 9.82 17.02 4.55
N HIS A 49 10.78 16.15 4.86
CA HIS A 49 10.54 15.00 5.74
C HIS A 49 10.11 15.45 7.14
N SER A 50 10.78 16.45 7.72
CA SER A 50 10.39 17.02 9.00
C SER A 50 8.99 17.61 8.96
N TYR A 51 8.65 18.35 7.90
CA TYR A 51 7.31 18.91 7.71
C TYR A 51 6.23 17.82 7.65
N ILE A 52 6.39 16.80 6.81
CA ILE A 52 5.38 15.74 6.65
C ILE A 52 5.24 14.92 7.93
N ASN A 53 6.35 14.61 8.63
CA ASN A 53 6.28 13.94 9.92
C ASN A 53 5.52 14.78 10.97
N ASN A 54 5.83 16.08 11.05
CA ASN A 54 5.15 16.99 11.98
C ASN A 54 3.69 17.20 11.60
N LEU A 55 3.36 17.20 10.31
CA LEU A 55 1.98 17.23 9.83
C LEU A 55 1.21 15.99 10.28
N TYR A 56 1.78 14.78 10.16
CA TYR A 56 1.15 13.56 10.67
C TYR A 56 0.97 13.59 12.19
N GLN A 57 1.97 14.05 12.95
CA GLN A 57 1.84 14.21 14.40
C GLN A 57 0.76 15.24 14.76
N ASN A 58 0.69 16.37 14.05
CA ASN A 58 -0.31 17.40 14.29
C ASN A 58 -1.73 16.90 13.96
N MET A 59 -1.91 16.19 12.84
CA MET A 59 -3.18 15.56 12.49
C MET A 59 -3.60 14.47 13.50
N HIS A 60 -2.66 13.73 14.06
CA HIS A 60 -2.93 12.75 15.10
C HIS A 60 -3.42 13.43 16.38
N ASN A 61 -2.74 14.50 16.81
CA ASN A 61 -3.05 15.17 18.07
C ASN A 61 -4.24 16.14 17.98
N ASN A 62 -4.60 16.60 16.78
CA ASN A 62 -5.63 17.63 16.56
C ASN A 62 -6.53 17.28 15.37
N ALA A 63 -7.00 16.03 15.28
CA ALA A 63 -7.73 15.49 14.14
C ALA A 63 -8.96 16.33 13.74
N GLU A 64 -9.65 16.91 14.71
CA GLU A 64 -10.80 17.79 14.54
C GLU A 64 -10.47 19.06 13.75
N LEU A 65 -9.27 19.65 13.93
CA LEU A 65 -8.82 20.81 13.15
C LEU A 65 -8.80 20.52 11.64
N TYR A 66 -8.51 19.27 11.28
CA TYR A 66 -8.46 18.79 9.90
C TYR A 66 -9.79 18.17 9.43
N ASN A 67 -10.83 18.17 10.27
CA ASN A 67 -12.10 17.48 10.03
C ASN A 67 -11.92 15.96 9.83
N ILE A 68 -10.91 15.34 10.45
CA ILE A 68 -10.67 13.90 10.37
C ILE A 68 -11.63 13.19 11.35
N PRO A 69 -12.45 12.22 10.89
CA PRO A 69 -13.38 11.53 11.77
C PRO A 69 -12.70 10.64 12.82
N LEU A 70 -13.00 10.87 14.09
CA LEU A 70 -12.52 10.07 15.23
C LEU A 70 -13.45 8.88 15.53
N ALA A 71 -13.70 8.05 14.51
CA ALA A 71 -14.49 6.83 14.70
C ALA A 71 -13.65 5.76 15.42
N THR A 72 -14.28 5.01 16.34
CA THR A 72 -13.63 3.89 17.03
C THR A 72 -13.04 2.88 16.05
N PHE A 73 -11.87 2.33 16.40
CA PHE A 73 -11.16 1.38 15.54
C PHE A 73 -11.97 0.10 15.29
N GLU A 74 -12.54 -0.47 16.35
CA GLU A 74 -13.27 -1.74 16.28
C GLU A 74 -14.65 -1.64 15.59
N GLY A 75 -15.15 -2.79 15.14
CA GLY A 75 -16.52 -2.97 14.64
C GLY A 75 -16.63 -3.33 13.15
N LYS A 76 -17.81 -3.83 12.78
CA LYS A 76 -18.13 -4.37 11.43
C LYS A 76 -17.98 -3.35 10.28
N ASP A 77 -17.96 -2.05 10.60
CA ASP A 77 -17.84 -0.95 9.64
C ASP A 77 -16.41 -0.38 9.49
N PHE A 78 -15.37 -1.07 9.97
CA PHE A 78 -13.98 -0.59 9.91
C PHE A 78 -13.60 -0.05 8.53
N ASN A 79 -13.87 -0.79 7.45
CA ASN A 79 -13.50 -0.35 6.10
C ASN A 79 -14.21 0.94 5.68
N LYS A 80 -15.48 1.11 6.06
CA LYS A 80 -16.25 2.34 5.80
C LYS A 80 -15.68 3.52 6.58
N LYS A 81 -15.31 3.32 7.85
CA LYS A 81 -14.65 4.32 8.70
C LYS A 81 -13.28 4.71 8.12
N ARG A 82 -12.47 3.72 7.74
CA ARG A 82 -11.15 3.89 7.09
C ARG A 82 -11.25 4.74 5.85
N LEU A 83 -12.17 4.43 4.94
CA LEU A 83 -12.32 5.17 3.69
C LEU A 83 -12.72 6.63 3.93
N LYS A 84 -13.47 6.93 5.00
CA LYS A 84 -13.77 8.32 5.39
C LYS A 84 -12.54 9.06 5.88
N VAL A 85 -11.74 8.46 6.77
CA VAL A 85 -10.46 9.02 7.25
C VAL A 85 -9.50 9.23 6.09
N ARG A 86 -9.27 8.20 5.28
CA ARG A 86 -8.44 8.23 4.08
C ARG A 86 -8.85 9.35 3.13
N LYS A 87 -10.15 9.52 2.90
CA LYS A 87 -10.66 10.58 2.02
C LYS A 87 -10.22 11.96 2.49
N VAL A 88 -10.31 12.26 3.80
CA VAL A 88 -9.92 13.57 4.35
C VAL A 88 -8.42 13.78 4.24
N ILE A 89 -7.61 12.82 4.65
CA ILE A 89 -6.14 12.93 4.58
C ILE A 89 -5.67 13.04 3.13
N ASN A 90 -6.30 12.30 2.21
CA ASN A 90 -6.00 12.41 0.78
C ASN A 90 -6.33 13.80 0.22
N ILE A 91 -7.32 14.53 0.74
CA ILE A 91 -7.58 15.92 0.30
C ILE A 91 -6.37 16.80 0.62
N ILE A 92 -5.75 16.60 1.78
CA ILE A 92 -4.60 17.36 2.27
C ILE A 92 -3.36 17.02 1.42
N LEU A 93 -3.04 15.73 1.28
CA LEU A 93 -1.89 15.28 0.51
C LEU A 93 -2.04 15.60 -0.99
N ASP A 94 -3.24 15.49 -1.55
CA ASP A 94 -3.56 15.87 -2.94
C ASP A 94 -3.49 17.39 -3.14
N PHE A 95 -3.72 18.18 -2.09
CA PHE A 95 -3.47 19.63 -2.14
C PHE A 95 -1.98 19.91 -2.30
N LEU A 96 -1.13 19.38 -1.42
CA LEU A 96 0.32 19.53 -1.50
C LEU A 96 0.87 19.06 -2.85
N TYR A 97 0.41 17.89 -3.30
CA TYR A 97 0.85 17.28 -4.54
C TYR A 97 0.52 18.14 -5.77
N LYS A 98 -0.75 18.55 -5.92
CA LYS A 98 -1.18 19.36 -7.07
C LYS A 98 -0.58 20.76 -7.04
N LEU A 99 -0.42 21.33 -5.84
CA LEU A 99 0.22 22.63 -5.64
C LEU A 99 1.62 22.63 -6.25
N ALA A 100 2.43 21.65 -5.86
CA ALA A 100 3.81 21.55 -6.27
C ALA A 100 3.99 21.07 -7.73
N GLN A 101 3.05 20.26 -8.22
CA GLN A 101 3.03 19.81 -9.61
C GLN A 101 2.79 20.97 -10.59
N LEU A 102 1.86 21.88 -10.27
CA LEU A 102 1.45 22.96 -11.16
C LEU A 102 2.25 24.26 -10.96
N ALA A 103 3.05 24.36 -9.89
CA ALA A 103 3.86 25.52 -9.59
C ALA A 103 5.23 25.51 -10.28
N THR A 104 5.72 26.69 -10.63
CA THR A 104 7.15 26.95 -10.82
C THR A 104 7.79 27.24 -9.46
N LEU A 105 9.07 26.93 -9.35
CA LEU A 105 9.85 27.20 -8.14
C LEU A 105 10.67 28.47 -8.38
N GLU A 106 10.50 29.46 -7.53
CA GLU A 106 11.32 30.67 -7.50
C GLU A 106 11.97 30.79 -6.13
N GLU A 107 13.27 30.52 -6.07
CA GLU A 107 14.04 30.39 -4.83
C GLU A 107 13.45 29.36 -3.85
N CYS A 108 12.65 29.82 -2.88
CA CYS A 108 11.96 29.03 -1.87
C CYS A 108 10.43 29.29 -1.90
N SER A 109 9.91 29.80 -3.02
CA SER A 109 8.49 30.11 -3.21
C SER A 109 7.92 29.24 -4.34
N LEU A 110 6.68 28.81 -4.19
CA LEU A 110 5.91 28.24 -5.29
C LEU A 110 5.14 29.35 -5.99
N VAL A 111 5.34 29.51 -7.29
CA VAL A 111 4.67 30.51 -8.11
C VAL A 111 3.74 29.82 -9.10
N LEU A 112 2.49 30.26 -9.13
CA LEU A 112 1.43 29.67 -9.96
C LEU A 112 0.72 30.76 -10.75
N ALA A 113 0.32 30.44 -11.98
CA ALA A 113 -0.71 31.20 -12.66
C ALA A 113 -2.03 31.16 -11.85
N ILE A 114 -2.76 32.27 -11.83
CA ILE A 114 -3.99 32.39 -11.05
C ILE A 114 -5.04 31.33 -11.42
N GLU A 115 -5.11 30.94 -12.69
CA GLU A 115 -5.99 29.87 -13.19
C GLU A 115 -5.68 28.50 -12.55
N ASN A 116 -4.39 28.17 -12.42
CA ASN A 116 -3.95 26.94 -11.78
C ASN A 116 -4.28 26.96 -10.27
N TRP A 117 -4.12 28.11 -9.62
CA TRP A 117 -4.53 28.27 -8.22
C TRP A 117 -6.03 28.06 -8.05
N HIS A 118 -6.87 28.71 -8.87
CA HIS A 118 -8.32 28.53 -8.84
C HIS A 118 -8.71 27.07 -9.06
N LYS A 119 -8.10 26.39 -10.04
CA LYS A 119 -8.34 24.96 -10.28
C LYS A 119 -8.05 24.08 -9.06
N ILE A 120 -6.93 24.33 -8.36
CA ILE A 120 -6.58 23.58 -7.14
C ILE A 120 -7.56 23.93 -6.02
N ARG A 121 -7.75 25.22 -5.75
CA ARG A 121 -8.62 25.74 -4.69
C ARG A 121 -10.03 25.20 -4.82
N ASP A 122 -10.65 25.37 -5.99
CA ASP A 122 -12.06 25.07 -6.20
C ASP A 122 -12.33 23.56 -6.15
N ASP A 123 -11.38 22.72 -6.62
CA ASP A 123 -11.42 21.26 -6.42
C ASP A 123 -11.44 20.89 -4.93
N LYS A 124 -10.64 21.57 -4.10
CA LYS A 124 -10.57 21.30 -2.66
C LYS A 124 -11.77 21.86 -1.91
N ILE A 125 -12.25 23.06 -2.25
CA ILE A 125 -13.49 23.63 -1.71
C ILE A 125 -14.66 22.67 -1.97
N LYS A 126 -14.80 22.15 -3.20
CA LYS A 126 -15.84 21.17 -3.56
C LYS A 126 -15.75 19.90 -2.69
N LYS A 127 -14.55 19.38 -2.46
CA LYS A 127 -14.33 18.17 -1.65
C LYS A 127 -14.59 18.40 -0.14
N LEU A 128 -14.24 19.59 0.36
CA LEU A 128 -14.46 20.01 1.75
C LEU A 128 -15.87 20.57 2.01
N LYS A 129 -16.61 20.88 0.93
CA LYS A 129 -17.93 21.52 0.92
C LYS A 129 -17.96 22.90 1.62
N SER A 130 -16.83 23.59 1.70
CA SER A 130 -16.74 24.89 2.39
C SER A 130 -15.44 25.62 2.05
N GLU A 131 -15.56 26.88 1.65
CA GLU A 131 -14.41 27.77 1.45
C GLU A 131 -13.70 28.11 2.75
N LYS A 132 -14.45 28.39 3.83
CA LYS A 132 -13.89 28.60 5.18
C LYS A 132 -13.00 27.43 5.61
N LYS A 133 -13.43 26.18 5.37
CA LYS A 133 -12.63 24.99 5.69
C LYS A 133 -11.35 24.92 4.85
N PHE A 134 -11.40 25.29 3.57
CA PHE A 134 -10.21 25.34 2.73
C PHE A 134 -9.22 26.42 3.22
N ASN A 135 -9.69 27.64 3.51
CA ASN A 135 -8.84 28.71 3.99
C ASN A 135 -8.19 28.35 5.34
N ASN A 136 -8.95 27.74 6.26
CA ASN A 136 -8.41 27.21 7.51
C ASN A 136 -7.35 26.12 7.26
N LEU A 137 -7.59 25.21 6.31
CA LEU A 137 -6.61 24.17 5.96
C LEU A 137 -5.29 24.79 5.47
N VAL A 138 -5.33 25.77 4.58
CA VAL A 138 -4.13 26.47 4.07
C VAL A 138 -3.34 27.09 5.22
N LEU A 139 -4.03 27.72 6.18
CA LEU A 139 -3.42 28.33 7.37
C LEU A 139 -2.79 27.28 8.30
N ILE A 140 -3.51 26.20 8.61
CA ILE A 140 -3.03 25.11 9.48
C ILE A 140 -1.81 24.43 8.86
N LEU A 141 -1.82 24.25 7.53
CA LEU A 141 -0.70 23.71 6.79
C LEU A 141 0.52 24.63 6.73
N GLY A 142 0.44 25.85 7.28
CA GLY A 142 1.57 26.76 7.41
C GLY A 142 1.87 27.60 6.17
N PHE A 143 0.98 27.58 5.17
CA PHE A 143 1.18 28.34 3.93
C PHE A 143 0.72 29.79 4.05
N THR A 144 1.47 30.69 3.41
CA THR A 144 1.02 32.04 3.09
C THR A 144 0.78 32.14 1.59
N VAL A 145 -0.34 32.72 1.20
CA VAL A 145 -0.76 32.84 -0.20
C VAL A 145 -0.91 34.32 -0.52
N ASN A 146 -0.06 34.82 -1.43
CA ASN A 146 -0.11 36.19 -1.90
C ASN A 146 -0.58 36.19 -3.36
N VAL A 147 -1.73 36.81 -3.62
CA VAL A 147 -2.30 36.93 -4.97
C VAL A 147 -1.96 38.30 -5.53
N LYS A 148 -1.32 38.36 -6.70
CA LYS A 148 -1.00 39.60 -7.42
C LYS A 148 -1.41 39.47 -8.88
N GLN A 149 -2.45 40.20 -9.29
CA GLN A 149 -2.99 40.21 -10.66
C GLN A 149 -3.22 38.80 -11.22
N ASN A 150 -2.25 38.26 -11.96
CA ASN A 150 -2.32 36.96 -12.65
C ASN A 150 -1.44 35.87 -12.04
N ILE A 151 -0.71 36.17 -10.97
CA ILE A 151 0.20 35.24 -10.29
C ILE A 151 -0.19 35.06 -8.83
N VAL A 152 0.08 33.85 -8.33
CA VAL A 152 -0.09 33.48 -6.92
C VAL A 152 1.25 32.97 -6.41
N VAL A 153 1.76 33.62 -5.37
CA VAL A 153 3.03 33.27 -4.72
C VAL A 153 2.71 32.61 -3.39
N ILE A 154 3.24 31.41 -3.19
CA ILE A 154 3.00 30.60 -1.99
C ILE A 154 4.31 30.33 -1.29
N ASN A 155 4.34 30.65 0.00
CA ASN A 155 5.46 30.39 0.88
C ASN A 155 5.03 29.52 2.05
N HIS A 156 6.00 28.91 2.73
CA HIS A 156 5.76 28.18 3.98
C HIS A 156 6.44 28.89 5.15
N LYS A 157 5.70 29.21 6.21
CA LYS A 157 6.18 30.04 7.33
C LYS A 157 7.39 29.44 8.07
N ASN A 158 7.34 28.13 8.34
CA ASN A 158 8.30 27.45 9.23
C ASN A 158 9.29 26.54 8.50
N TYR A 159 9.07 26.28 7.20
CA TYR A 159 9.82 25.30 6.41
C TYR A 159 9.98 25.82 4.97
N PRO A 160 10.59 27.00 4.77
CA PRO A 160 10.64 27.61 3.45
C PRO A 160 11.42 26.76 2.44
N ALA A 161 12.49 26.06 2.84
CA ALA A 161 13.29 25.29 1.89
C ALA A 161 12.55 24.00 1.45
N MET A 162 11.60 23.48 2.24
CA MET A 162 10.84 22.29 1.87
C MET A 162 10.10 22.43 0.52
N LEU A 163 9.75 23.67 0.12
CA LEU A 163 9.09 23.96 -1.15
C LEU A 163 9.94 23.57 -2.36
N ILE A 164 11.27 23.61 -2.22
CA ILE A 164 12.21 23.15 -3.25
C ILE A 164 12.02 21.64 -3.47
N ALA A 165 12.20 20.85 -2.42
CA ALA A 165 12.08 19.39 -2.49
C ALA A 165 10.67 18.97 -2.91
N LEU A 166 9.64 19.64 -2.38
CA LEU A 166 8.24 19.41 -2.71
C LEU A 166 7.98 19.60 -4.22
N SER A 167 8.48 20.69 -4.81
CA SER A 167 8.30 20.97 -6.25
C SER A 167 8.93 19.89 -7.13
N TYR A 168 10.20 19.57 -6.89
CA TYR A 168 10.91 18.56 -7.69
C TYR A 168 10.29 17.16 -7.52
N TYR A 169 9.97 16.78 -6.28
CA TYR A 169 9.48 15.43 -5.99
C TYR A 169 8.05 15.21 -6.52
N ALA A 170 7.16 16.21 -6.41
CA ALA A 170 5.82 16.12 -6.97
C ALA A 170 5.85 15.99 -8.51
N LYS A 171 6.72 16.76 -9.19
CA LYS A 171 6.90 16.68 -10.64
C LYS A 171 7.41 15.31 -11.07
N LEU A 172 8.44 14.78 -10.41
CA LEU A 172 8.93 13.42 -10.65
C LEU A 172 7.80 12.40 -10.50
N CYS A 173 7.10 12.42 -9.36
CA CYS A 173 6.02 11.48 -9.08
C CYS A 173 4.91 11.55 -10.14
N SER A 174 4.62 12.73 -10.69
CA SER A 174 3.60 12.91 -11.72
C SER A 174 3.88 12.24 -13.07
N GLN A 175 5.12 11.80 -13.30
CA GLN A 175 5.48 11.03 -14.49
C GLN A 175 4.90 9.61 -14.45
N ASP A 176 4.63 9.07 -13.25
CA ASP A 176 3.97 7.78 -13.08
C ASP A 176 2.45 7.95 -12.94
N LYS A 177 1.72 7.71 -14.05
CA LYS A 177 0.26 7.85 -14.09
C LYS A 177 -0.49 6.91 -13.13
N LYS A 178 0.08 5.74 -12.81
CA LYS A 178 -0.62 4.70 -12.06
C LYS A 178 -0.42 4.85 -10.55
N TYR A 179 0.80 5.20 -10.14
CA TYR A 179 1.20 5.18 -8.74
C TYR A 179 1.84 6.49 -8.25
N GLY A 180 1.94 7.52 -9.08
CA GLY A 180 2.60 8.78 -8.76
C GLY A 180 2.18 9.39 -7.42
N PHE A 181 0.87 9.48 -7.16
CA PHE A 181 0.38 10.01 -5.88
C PHE A 181 0.77 9.14 -4.67
N ARG A 182 0.86 7.81 -4.84
CA ARG A 182 1.32 6.91 -3.76
C ARG A 182 2.80 7.12 -3.44
N TYR A 183 3.61 7.26 -4.48
CA TYR A 183 5.04 7.56 -4.29
C TYR A 183 5.25 8.93 -3.64
N PHE A 184 4.41 9.91 -3.99
CA PHE A 184 4.49 11.25 -3.42
C PHE A 184 4.35 11.24 -1.89
N TYR A 185 3.32 10.59 -1.33
CA TYR A 185 3.14 10.60 0.13
C TYR A 185 4.05 9.62 0.89
N GLN A 186 4.77 8.73 0.19
CA GLN A 186 5.82 7.90 0.76
C GLN A 186 7.14 8.67 0.97
N LEU A 187 7.36 9.75 0.19
CA LEU A 187 8.62 10.51 0.17
C LEU A 187 9.88 9.64 -0.12
N ASP A 188 9.79 8.68 -1.03
CA ASP A 188 10.95 7.89 -1.48
C ASP A 188 11.74 8.61 -2.60
N PHE A 189 12.69 9.45 -2.20
CA PHE A 189 13.53 10.24 -3.10
C PHE A 189 14.44 9.39 -4.00
N ARG A 190 14.67 8.10 -3.71
CA ARG A 190 15.45 7.21 -4.60
C ARG A 190 14.85 7.11 -5.99
N ARG A 191 13.55 7.38 -6.13
CA ARG A 191 12.85 7.40 -7.43
C ARG A 191 13.45 8.34 -8.46
N PHE A 192 14.19 9.37 -8.05
CA PHE A 192 14.90 10.23 -8.99
C PHE A 192 15.89 9.46 -9.87
N ASN A 193 16.40 8.33 -9.38
CA ASN A 193 17.32 7.46 -10.10
C ASN A 193 16.61 6.22 -10.68
N ASN A 194 15.35 6.36 -11.09
CA ASN A 194 14.52 5.28 -11.62
C ASN A 194 14.40 4.05 -10.69
N TYR A 195 14.52 4.28 -9.39
CA TYR A 195 14.48 3.22 -8.39
C TYR A 195 13.19 2.41 -8.46
N LYS A 196 13.33 1.08 -8.39
CA LYS A 196 12.23 0.13 -8.26
C LYS A 196 12.34 -0.53 -6.90
N LEU A 197 11.19 -0.76 -6.26
CA LEU A 197 11.12 -1.42 -4.96
C LEU A 197 11.87 -2.75 -4.97
N GLN A 198 12.68 -2.95 -3.94
CA GLN A 198 13.48 -4.14 -3.73
C GLN A 198 13.02 -4.89 -2.47
N MET A 199 13.46 -6.13 -2.33
CA MET A 199 13.09 -6.94 -1.18
C MET A 199 13.58 -6.34 0.14
N ASN A 200 14.72 -5.65 0.11
CA ASN A 200 15.26 -4.96 1.29
C ASN A 200 14.32 -3.87 1.81
N ASP A 201 13.57 -3.17 0.96
CA ASP A 201 12.56 -2.19 1.40
C ASP A 201 11.47 -2.87 2.23
N VAL A 202 11.05 -4.03 1.76
CA VAL A 202 10.00 -4.84 2.36
C VAL A 202 10.48 -5.38 3.70
N ILE A 203 11.65 -6.04 3.73
CA ILE A 203 12.24 -6.63 4.93
C ILE A 203 12.53 -5.56 5.98
N ASN A 204 13.08 -4.41 5.59
CA ASN A 204 13.42 -3.36 6.55
C ASN A 204 12.19 -2.75 7.24
N SER A 205 11.01 -2.85 6.62
CA SER A 205 9.74 -2.38 7.20
C SER A 205 9.14 -3.31 8.27
N LEU A 206 9.68 -4.52 8.44
CA LEU A 206 9.12 -5.57 9.30
C LEU A 206 9.78 -5.61 10.70
N PRO A 207 9.06 -6.07 11.73
CA PRO A 207 9.65 -6.54 12.99
C PRO A 207 10.60 -7.74 12.78
N LEU A 208 11.58 -7.92 13.66
CA LEU A 208 12.66 -8.92 13.53
C LEU A 208 12.13 -10.35 13.25
N GLU A 209 11.11 -10.79 13.97
CA GLU A 209 10.52 -12.12 13.82
C GLU A 209 9.98 -12.35 12.40
N LEU A 210 9.28 -11.36 11.85
CA LEU A 210 8.75 -11.43 10.48
C LEU A 210 9.86 -11.26 9.43
N LYS A 211 10.96 -10.56 9.73
CA LYS A 211 12.11 -10.45 8.82
C LYS A 211 12.69 -11.83 8.49
N ILE A 212 12.86 -12.68 9.51
CA ILE A 212 13.43 -14.02 9.34
C ILE A 212 12.52 -14.85 8.42
N MET A 213 11.23 -14.95 8.78
CA MET A 213 10.24 -15.72 8.01
C MET A 213 10.14 -15.25 6.55
N VAL A 214 10.07 -13.94 6.31
CA VAL A 214 9.97 -13.39 4.96
C VAL A 214 11.25 -13.61 4.15
N THR A 215 12.42 -13.55 4.79
CA THR A 215 13.71 -13.82 4.13
C THR A 215 13.84 -15.28 3.74
N GLU A 216 13.48 -16.21 4.64
CA GLU A 216 13.46 -17.65 4.36
C GLU A 216 12.48 -17.99 3.23
N THR A 217 11.29 -17.37 3.24
CA THR A 217 10.30 -17.52 2.18
C THR A 217 10.83 -17.03 0.83
N ASP A 218 11.47 -15.86 0.78
CA ASP A 218 12.08 -15.32 -0.44
C ASP A 218 13.15 -16.27 -0.97
N ASN A 219 14.07 -16.72 -0.11
CA ASN A 219 15.14 -17.64 -0.48
C ASN A 219 14.61 -18.95 -1.07
N LEU A 220 13.59 -19.55 -0.45
CA LEU A 220 12.94 -20.75 -0.97
C LEU A 220 12.32 -20.52 -2.34
N LEU A 221 11.49 -19.48 -2.49
CA LEU A 221 10.79 -19.21 -3.75
C LEU A 221 11.75 -18.86 -4.89
N MET A 222 12.85 -18.17 -4.59
CA MET A 222 13.92 -17.92 -5.55
C MET A 222 14.68 -19.20 -5.93
N LYS A 223 14.97 -20.10 -4.98
CA LYS A 223 15.54 -21.44 -5.25
C LYS A 223 14.62 -22.27 -6.15
N LEU A 224 13.31 -22.17 -5.94
CA LEU A 224 12.27 -22.79 -6.79
C LEU A 224 12.02 -22.03 -8.11
N LYS A 225 12.87 -21.06 -8.47
CA LYS A 225 12.83 -20.30 -9.74
C LYS A 225 11.53 -19.53 -9.99
N TYR A 226 10.83 -19.10 -8.92
CA TYR A 226 9.68 -18.20 -9.07
C TYR A 226 10.15 -16.80 -9.47
N ARG A 227 9.37 -16.13 -10.33
CA ARG A 227 9.57 -14.72 -10.68
C ARG A 227 8.93 -13.83 -9.63
N LYS A 228 9.75 -13.02 -8.97
CA LYS A 228 9.34 -12.02 -7.97
C LYS A 228 8.87 -10.71 -8.60
N LYS A 229 7.80 -10.14 -8.05
CA LYS A 229 7.30 -8.79 -8.31
C LYS A 229 6.91 -8.13 -6.99
N ILE A 230 7.38 -6.90 -6.77
CA ILE A 230 7.09 -6.12 -5.56
C ILE A 230 6.25 -4.90 -5.96
N GLU A 231 5.15 -4.66 -5.24
CA GLU A 231 4.25 -3.54 -5.50
C GLU A 231 3.79 -2.90 -4.19
N LEU A 232 3.47 -1.61 -4.26
CA LEU A 232 2.71 -0.94 -3.22
C LEU A 232 1.29 -1.49 -3.14
N TYR A 233 0.85 -1.79 -1.92
CA TYR A 233 -0.42 -2.45 -1.65
C TYR A 233 -1.26 -1.64 -0.67
N GLU A 234 -2.55 -1.50 -1.02
CA GLU A 234 -3.55 -0.80 -0.20
C GLU A 234 -3.16 0.63 0.22
N ASP A 235 -3.18 0.95 1.52
CA ASP A 235 -2.94 2.31 2.00
C ASP A 235 -1.45 2.58 2.21
N PHE A 236 -0.77 1.68 2.93
CA PHE A 236 0.62 1.83 3.37
C PHE A 236 1.35 0.48 3.51
N GLY A 237 1.06 -0.46 2.58
CA GLY A 237 1.61 -1.80 2.61
C GLY A 237 2.41 -2.18 1.35
N TYR A 238 3.00 -3.38 1.42
CA TYR A 238 3.67 -4.03 0.31
C TYR A 238 2.96 -5.33 -0.06
N ARG A 239 2.99 -5.67 -1.35
CA ARG A 239 2.64 -6.99 -1.85
C ARG A 239 3.82 -7.53 -2.63
N VAL A 240 4.35 -8.67 -2.19
CA VAL A 240 5.33 -9.44 -2.96
C VAL A 240 4.60 -10.62 -3.59
N ALA A 241 4.62 -10.68 -4.91
CA ALA A 241 4.03 -11.76 -5.68
C ALA A 241 5.16 -12.58 -6.34
N TYR A 242 5.14 -13.88 -6.09
CA TYR A 242 6.03 -14.86 -6.69
C TYR A 242 5.21 -15.70 -7.64
N SER A 243 5.52 -15.68 -8.92
CA SER A 243 4.77 -16.42 -9.95
C SER A 243 5.68 -17.37 -10.71
N ASN A 244 5.18 -18.55 -11.05
CA ASN A 244 5.89 -19.48 -11.93
C ASN A 244 5.16 -19.64 -13.28
N LYS A 245 5.78 -20.36 -14.21
CA LYS A 245 5.22 -20.60 -15.56
C LYS A 245 3.94 -21.47 -15.54
N ALA A 246 3.70 -22.20 -14.45
CA ALA A 246 2.53 -23.06 -14.30
C ALA A 246 1.29 -22.32 -13.76
N GLY A 247 1.36 -21.01 -13.56
CA GLY A 247 0.23 -20.22 -13.06
C GLY A 247 0.02 -20.33 -11.55
N VAL A 248 1.01 -20.85 -10.81
CA VAL A 248 1.03 -20.83 -9.36
C VAL A 248 1.63 -19.51 -8.89
N VAL A 249 0.93 -18.85 -7.96
CA VAL A 249 1.33 -17.56 -7.42
C VAL A 249 1.30 -17.58 -5.89
N TYR A 250 2.45 -17.34 -5.27
CA TYR A 250 2.57 -17.13 -3.84
C TYR A 250 2.59 -15.63 -3.53
N TYR A 251 1.73 -15.19 -2.61
CA TYR A 251 1.64 -13.80 -2.20
C TYR A 251 2.08 -13.62 -0.75
N ILE A 252 2.91 -12.60 -0.53
CA ILE A 252 3.24 -12.05 0.78
C ILE A 252 2.63 -10.66 0.86
N HIS A 253 1.76 -10.44 1.84
CA HIS A 253 1.14 -9.15 2.12
C HIS A 253 1.66 -8.60 3.44
N ILE A 254 2.17 -7.37 3.39
CA ILE A 254 2.81 -6.70 4.53
C ILE A 254 2.16 -5.35 4.76
N ASN A 255 1.93 -5.02 6.02
CA ASN A 255 1.19 -3.86 6.50
C ASN A 255 -0.17 -3.72 5.80
N SER A 256 -0.85 -4.86 5.59
CA SER A 256 -2.23 -4.86 5.10
C SER A 256 -3.18 -4.44 6.21
N TYR A 257 -4.23 -3.71 5.86
CA TYR A 257 -5.30 -3.35 6.81
C TYR A 257 -6.29 -4.48 7.06
N LYS A 258 -6.30 -5.53 6.23
CA LYS A 258 -7.17 -6.71 6.41
C LYS A 258 -6.63 -7.60 7.52
N ILE A 259 -7.50 -8.02 8.45
CA ILE A 259 -7.39 -9.08 9.50
C ILE A 259 -6.05 -9.16 10.25
N ASP A 260 -4.92 -9.27 9.55
CA ASP A 260 -3.57 -9.26 10.07
C ASP A 260 -2.68 -8.27 9.30
N THR A 261 -1.78 -7.59 10.03
CA THR A 261 -0.76 -6.72 9.43
C THR A 261 0.15 -7.47 8.46
N TYR A 262 0.16 -8.80 8.53
CA TYR A 262 0.94 -9.69 7.71
C TYR A 262 0.14 -10.94 7.40
N TYR A 263 0.05 -11.34 6.14
CA TYR A 263 -0.49 -12.65 5.77
C TYR A 263 0.07 -13.13 4.43
N HIS A 264 0.13 -14.45 4.31
CA HIS A 264 0.56 -15.13 3.10
C HIS A 264 -0.62 -15.88 2.50
N TYR A 265 -0.62 -16.07 1.18
CA TYR A 265 -1.52 -17.03 0.57
C TYR A 265 -0.97 -17.58 -0.74
N LEU A 266 -1.29 -18.84 -1.00
CA LEU A 266 -0.91 -19.55 -2.20
C LEU A 266 -2.12 -19.67 -3.13
N ARG A 267 -2.00 -19.12 -4.33
CA ARG A 267 -3.01 -19.26 -5.38
C ARG A 267 -2.50 -20.22 -6.44
N TRP A 268 -3.26 -21.28 -6.68
CA TRP A 268 -3.08 -22.18 -7.82
C TRP A 268 -4.45 -22.60 -8.38
N VAL A 269 -4.48 -23.12 -9.60
CA VAL A 269 -5.70 -23.61 -10.26
C VAL A 269 -6.07 -24.99 -9.71
N LEU A 270 -6.97 -25.03 -8.72
CA LEU A 270 -7.28 -26.21 -7.91
C LEU A 270 -7.95 -27.36 -8.69
N ASN A 271 -8.59 -27.08 -9.82
CA ASN A 271 -9.24 -28.06 -10.69
C ASN A 271 -8.38 -28.39 -11.92
N SER A 272 -7.14 -28.81 -11.70
CA SER A 272 -6.19 -29.11 -12.78
C SER A 272 -5.47 -30.43 -12.54
N ALA A 273 -5.03 -31.08 -13.62
CA ALA A 273 -4.21 -32.30 -13.54
C ALA A 273 -2.92 -32.11 -12.73
N GLN A 274 -2.43 -30.87 -12.62
CA GLN A 274 -1.30 -30.54 -11.75
C GLN A 274 -1.71 -30.65 -10.27
N SER A 275 -2.86 -30.09 -9.90
CA SER A 275 -3.39 -30.20 -8.54
C SER A 275 -3.70 -31.63 -8.17
N ASP A 276 -4.31 -32.40 -9.07
CA ASP A 276 -4.60 -33.83 -8.83
C ASP A 276 -3.31 -34.61 -8.54
N LYS A 277 -2.26 -34.38 -9.34
CA LYS A 277 -0.94 -34.98 -9.11
C LYS A 277 -0.35 -34.56 -7.77
N CYS A 278 -0.40 -33.27 -7.43
CA CYS A 278 0.13 -32.77 -6.17
C CYS A 278 -0.56 -33.40 -4.95
N ILE A 279 -1.90 -33.46 -4.96
CA ILE A 279 -2.67 -34.05 -3.86
C ILE A 279 -2.41 -35.56 -3.77
N ASN A 280 -2.38 -36.27 -4.90
CA ASN A 280 -2.07 -37.70 -4.90
C ASN A 280 -0.65 -37.99 -4.38
N THR A 281 0.35 -37.17 -4.75
CA THR A 281 1.71 -37.29 -4.21
C THR A 281 1.74 -37.09 -2.70
N LEU A 282 1.04 -36.07 -2.18
CA LEU A 282 0.95 -35.86 -0.72
C LEU A 282 0.35 -37.07 0.00
N ILE A 283 -0.72 -37.67 -0.54
CA ILE A 283 -1.36 -38.86 0.03
C ILE A 283 -0.41 -40.07 -0.01
N GLN A 284 0.25 -40.31 -1.15
CA GLN A 284 1.21 -41.40 -1.33
C GLN A 284 2.41 -41.28 -0.39
N GLU A 285 2.84 -40.05 -0.09
CA GLU A 285 3.91 -39.76 0.88
C GLU A 285 3.42 -39.76 2.34
N GLY A 286 2.16 -40.11 2.61
CA GLY A 286 1.60 -40.17 3.96
C GLY A 286 1.34 -38.81 4.62
N LYS A 287 1.31 -37.72 3.84
CA LYS A 287 1.19 -36.33 4.34
C LYS A 287 -0.27 -35.88 4.50
N GLN A 288 -1.10 -36.71 5.15
CA GLN A 288 -2.54 -36.48 5.29
C GLN A 288 -2.87 -35.17 6.01
N ASN A 289 -2.09 -34.81 7.03
CA ASN A 289 -2.20 -33.53 7.75
C ASN A 289 -2.11 -32.31 6.83
N ILE A 290 -1.26 -32.33 5.79
CA ILE A 290 -1.13 -31.24 4.82
C ILE A 290 -2.36 -31.20 3.91
N VAL A 291 -2.85 -32.36 3.46
CA VAL A 291 -4.06 -32.45 2.63
C VAL A 291 -5.27 -31.88 3.38
N ASP A 292 -5.42 -32.22 4.66
CA ASP A 292 -6.47 -31.71 5.52
C ASP A 292 -6.31 -30.22 5.75
N TYR A 293 -5.08 -29.74 5.99
CA TYR A 293 -4.79 -28.32 6.12
C TYR A 293 -5.24 -27.52 4.89
N LEU A 294 -4.88 -27.99 3.68
CA LEU A 294 -5.29 -27.37 2.43
C LEU A 294 -6.82 -27.34 2.31
N LYS A 295 -7.50 -28.45 2.59
CA LYS A 295 -8.97 -28.53 2.55
C LYS A 295 -9.63 -27.47 3.43
N HIS A 296 -9.12 -27.27 4.65
CA HIS A 296 -9.67 -26.31 5.61
C HIS A 296 -9.35 -24.85 5.26
N ASN A 297 -8.23 -24.59 4.59
CA ASN A 297 -7.73 -23.23 4.34
C ASN A 297 -7.95 -22.72 2.90
N ILE A 298 -8.54 -23.54 2.02
CA ILE A 298 -9.04 -23.04 0.74
C ILE A 298 -10.22 -22.09 0.99
N VAL A 299 -10.12 -20.90 0.43
CA VAL A 299 -11.17 -19.88 0.57
C VAL A 299 -12.41 -20.34 -0.21
N GLN A 300 -13.40 -20.84 0.54
CA GLN A 300 -14.70 -21.25 0.00
C GLN A 300 -15.47 -20.05 -0.55
N CYS A 301 -16.32 -20.30 -1.54
CA CYS A 301 -17.28 -19.27 -1.96
C CYS A 301 -18.34 -19.05 -0.88
N ASP A 302 -18.87 -17.83 -0.82
CA ASP A 302 -20.13 -17.59 -0.12
C ASP A 302 -21.21 -18.50 -0.76
N PRO A 303 -21.81 -19.43 0.01
CA PRO A 303 -22.79 -20.38 -0.51
C PRO A 303 -24.03 -19.68 -1.06
N ASN A 304 -24.34 -18.47 -0.61
CA ASN A 304 -25.48 -17.67 -1.08
C ASN A 304 -25.22 -16.94 -2.39
N CYS A 305 -24.00 -17.01 -2.91
CA CYS A 305 -23.65 -16.34 -4.16
C CYS A 305 -23.76 -17.28 -5.37
N ILE A 306 -24.90 -17.24 -6.06
CA ILE A 306 -25.13 -17.97 -7.32
C ILE A 306 -24.94 -17.01 -8.51
N PRO A 307 -23.97 -17.24 -9.41
CA PRO A 307 -23.86 -16.48 -10.65
C PRO A 307 -25.15 -16.60 -11.46
N GLY A 308 -25.81 -15.48 -11.74
CA GLY A 308 -27.00 -15.42 -12.61
C GLY A 308 -28.37 -15.57 -11.92
N TYR A 309 -28.44 -15.94 -10.62
CA TYR A 309 -29.71 -16.01 -9.88
C TYR A 309 -29.56 -15.45 -8.45
N GLY A 310 -30.22 -14.32 -8.16
CA GLY A 310 -30.31 -13.75 -6.80
C GLY A 310 -29.14 -12.88 -6.33
N ALA A 311 -28.09 -12.69 -7.14
CA ALA A 311 -27.00 -11.77 -6.82
C ALA A 311 -27.45 -10.30 -6.94
N LYS A 312 -27.22 -9.48 -5.90
CA LYS A 312 -27.56 -8.04 -5.89
C LYS A 312 -26.80 -7.23 -6.96
N SER A 313 -25.65 -7.72 -7.45
CA SER A 313 -25.05 -7.29 -8.72
C SER A 313 -24.11 -8.38 -9.29
N PRO A 314 -23.86 -8.40 -10.61
CA PRO A 314 -22.94 -9.35 -11.26
C PRO A 314 -21.50 -9.28 -10.73
N GLU A 315 -21.06 -8.14 -10.19
CA GLU A 315 -19.70 -7.99 -9.64
C GLU A 315 -19.49 -8.68 -8.29
N GLN A 316 -20.57 -9.03 -7.59
CA GLN A 316 -20.49 -9.67 -6.27
C GLN A 316 -20.36 -11.20 -6.33
N CYS A 317 -20.56 -11.80 -7.51
CA CYS A 317 -20.54 -13.25 -7.65
C CYS A 317 -19.43 -13.77 -8.55
N GLN A 318 -18.42 -14.37 -7.92
CA GLN A 318 -17.31 -15.01 -8.62
C GLN A 318 -17.73 -16.39 -9.11
N ALA A 319 -17.28 -16.78 -10.31
CA ALA A 319 -17.51 -18.12 -10.85
C ALA A 319 -17.03 -19.20 -9.86
N ARG A 320 -17.73 -20.34 -9.78
CA ARG A 320 -17.39 -21.45 -8.89
C ARG A 320 -16.66 -22.55 -9.67
N ILE A 321 -15.72 -23.24 -9.02
CA ILE A 321 -15.10 -24.47 -9.51
C ILE A 321 -15.34 -25.58 -8.48
N HIS A 322 -15.73 -26.76 -8.95
CA HIS A 322 -15.79 -27.97 -8.10
C HIS A 322 -14.38 -28.55 -7.98
N ILE A 323 -13.99 -28.93 -6.77
CA ILE A 323 -12.75 -29.67 -6.48
C ILE A 323 -13.16 -31.10 -6.16
N PRO A 324 -13.04 -32.05 -7.10
CA PRO A 324 -13.59 -33.39 -6.95
C PRO A 324 -13.06 -34.14 -5.73
N TYR A 325 -11.78 -33.98 -5.41
CA TYR A 325 -11.15 -34.69 -4.31
C TYR A 325 -11.66 -34.27 -2.92
N TYR A 326 -11.99 -32.99 -2.75
CA TYR A 326 -12.53 -32.49 -1.49
C TYR A 326 -14.05 -32.50 -1.42
N ASP A 327 -14.70 -32.71 -2.58
CA ASP A 327 -16.11 -32.46 -2.84
C ASP A 327 -16.56 -31.07 -2.37
N LEU A 328 -15.82 -30.03 -2.81
CA LEU A 328 -16.05 -28.64 -2.42
C LEU A 328 -16.17 -27.72 -3.63
N TYR A 329 -17.04 -26.72 -3.53
CA TYR A 329 -17.10 -25.60 -4.49
C TYR A 329 -16.33 -24.40 -3.97
N VAL A 330 -15.39 -23.90 -4.79
CA VAL A 330 -14.54 -22.77 -4.42
C VAL A 330 -14.60 -21.68 -5.49
N CYS A 331 -14.26 -20.46 -5.11
CA CYS A 331 -14.33 -19.33 -6.04
C CYS A 331 -13.17 -19.39 -7.01
N LYS A 332 -13.48 -19.28 -8.32
CA LYS A 332 -12.51 -19.13 -9.39
C LYS A 332 -11.58 -17.98 -9.01
N ASP A 333 -10.28 -18.22 -9.08
CA ASP A 333 -9.21 -17.28 -8.70
C ASP A 333 -8.95 -17.07 -7.20
N LYS A 334 -9.64 -17.78 -6.31
CA LYS A 334 -9.25 -17.86 -4.90
C LYS A 334 -8.14 -18.89 -4.68
N GLY A 335 -7.36 -18.69 -3.62
CA GLY A 335 -6.26 -19.56 -3.22
C GLY A 335 -6.48 -20.21 -1.86
N CYS A 336 -5.47 -20.94 -1.41
CA CYS A 336 -5.32 -21.41 -0.04
C CYS A 336 -4.67 -20.30 0.79
N LEU A 337 -5.33 -19.88 1.87
CA LEU A 337 -4.67 -19.04 2.88
C LEU A 337 -3.52 -19.84 3.49
N VAL A 338 -2.41 -19.16 3.72
CA VAL A 338 -1.31 -19.69 4.52
C VAL A 338 -1.41 -18.97 5.83
N GLY A 339 -1.71 -19.71 6.89
CA GLY A 339 -1.72 -19.13 8.22
C GLY A 339 -0.31 -18.72 8.65
N ILE A 340 -0.24 -18.05 9.80
CA ILE A 340 0.98 -17.39 10.28
C ILE A 340 1.77 -18.23 11.29
N ALA A 341 1.28 -19.41 11.66
CA ALA A 341 2.03 -20.32 12.52
C ALA A 341 3.13 -21.06 11.74
N SER A 342 4.25 -21.38 12.41
CA SER A 342 5.42 -21.99 11.78
C SER A 342 5.10 -23.30 11.05
N TYR A 343 4.26 -24.16 11.65
CA TYR A 343 3.86 -25.43 11.04
C TYR A 343 3.01 -25.25 9.77
N GLU A 344 2.22 -24.17 9.69
CA GLU A 344 1.41 -23.85 8.51
C GLU A 344 2.29 -23.41 7.34
N PHE A 345 3.37 -22.70 7.66
CA PHE A 345 4.38 -22.33 6.69
C PHE A 345 5.11 -23.56 6.14
N GLU A 346 5.56 -24.47 7.02
CA GLU A 346 6.18 -25.75 6.63
C GLU A 346 5.28 -26.56 5.67
N TYR A 347 3.98 -26.65 5.96
CA TYR A 347 3.02 -27.35 5.09
C TYR A 347 3.02 -26.78 3.68
N ILE A 348 3.07 -25.46 3.56
CA ILE A 348 3.03 -24.80 2.26
C ILE A 348 4.37 -24.90 1.53
N GLN A 349 5.49 -24.93 2.24
CA GLN A 349 6.79 -25.21 1.63
C GLN A 349 6.78 -26.56 0.92
N VAL A 350 6.31 -27.62 1.61
CA VAL A 350 6.19 -28.96 1.03
C VAL A 350 5.34 -28.96 -0.23
N VAL A 351 4.21 -28.24 -0.20
CA VAL A 351 3.32 -28.15 -1.37
C VAL A 351 4.00 -27.42 -2.55
N LEU A 352 4.71 -26.32 -2.27
CA LEU A 352 5.44 -25.58 -3.30
C LEU A 352 6.55 -26.42 -3.95
N GLU A 353 7.25 -27.24 -3.15
CA GLU A 353 8.29 -28.16 -3.63
C GLU A 353 7.70 -29.24 -4.54
N ILE A 354 6.64 -29.93 -4.11
CA ILE A 354 5.96 -30.96 -4.91
C ILE A 354 5.45 -30.37 -6.23
N ILE A 355 4.79 -29.21 -6.19
CA ILE A 355 4.33 -28.51 -7.40
C ILE A 355 5.51 -28.24 -8.34
N ASN A 356 6.64 -27.78 -7.80
CA ASN A 356 7.81 -27.47 -8.60
C ASN A 356 8.47 -28.72 -9.20
N GLU A 357 8.48 -29.84 -8.50
CA GLU A 357 8.92 -31.12 -9.03
C GLU A 357 8.03 -31.62 -10.18
N ILE A 358 6.70 -31.51 -10.02
CA ILE A 358 5.74 -31.87 -11.06
C ILE A 358 5.96 -31.03 -12.32
N ILE A 359 6.34 -29.77 -12.18
CA ILE A 359 6.66 -28.87 -13.30
C ILE A 359 8.00 -29.25 -13.94
N SER A 360 9.01 -29.57 -13.14
CA SER A 360 10.38 -29.81 -13.61
C SER A 360 10.54 -31.15 -14.35
N LYS A 361 9.58 -32.07 -14.20
CA LYS A 361 9.52 -33.37 -14.90
C LYS A 361 8.81 -33.29 -16.27
N LYS A 362 8.39 -32.09 -16.70
CA LYS A 362 7.89 -31.80 -18.05
C LYS A 362 8.96 -31.04 -18.82
#